data_AF-A0A800BXC5-F1
#
_entry.id   AF-A0A800BXC5-F1
#
_cell.length_a   1.000
_cell.length_b   1.000
_cell.length_c   1.000
_cell.angle_alpha   90.00
_cell.angle_beta   90.00
_cell.angle_gamma   90.00
#
_symmetry.space_group_name_H-M   'P 1'
#
loop_
_entity.id
_entity.type
_entity.pdbx_description
1 polymer ?
#
loop_
_entity_poly.entity_id
_entity_poly.type
_entity_poly.pdbx_seq_one_letter_code
_entity_poly.pdbx_strand_id
1 'polypeptide(L)'
;MVLKLEECVEGEVSDKELKKVIADFLEMGHVENIFEMFKQDTRYYDWVGELLDDERFNVRLGISVLFEELKVHCRDDINLAVPSLCEAFEKSQPHVRGEVISVLGIIGNPDAILCVKKGLDDDSPQVQEVARDVLEELL
;
A
#
# COMPACT_ATOMS: atom_id res chain seq x y z
N MET A 1 -51.26 -1.54 -20.66
CA MET A 1 -50.39 -2.23 -19.68
C MET A 1 -49.06 -2.47 -20.37
N VAL A 2 -48.10 -1.56 -20.21
CA VAL A 2 -46.73 -1.75 -20.69
C VAL A 2 -45.86 -1.66 -19.45
N LEU A 3 -45.30 -2.80 -19.05
CA LEU A 3 -44.34 -2.92 -17.96
C LEU A 3 -43.10 -2.13 -18.39
N LYS A 4 -42.81 -1.03 -17.68
CA LYS A 4 -41.47 -0.44 -17.71
C LYS A 4 -40.57 -1.45 -16.99
N LEU A 5 -39.70 -2.09 -17.75
CA LEU A 5 -38.55 -2.80 -17.21
C LEU A 5 -37.73 -1.76 -16.46
N GLU A 6 -37.62 -1.93 -15.15
CA GLU A 6 -36.70 -1.19 -14.30
C GLU A 6 -35.28 -1.50 -14.79
N GLU A 7 -34.57 -0.47 -15.25
CA GLU A 7 -33.13 -0.56 -15.45
C GLU A 7 -32.50 -0.74 -14.07
N CYS A 8 -32.01 -1.95 -13.78
CA CYS A 8 -31.09 -2.19 -12.68
C CYS A 8 -29.78 -1.44 -13.01
N VAL A 9 -29.66 -0.21 -12.52
CA VAL A 9 -28.37 0.49 -12.51
C VAL A 9 -27.53 -0.19 -11.44
N GLU A 10 -26.65 -1.11 -11.83
CA GLU A 10 -25.56 -1.57 -10.96
C GLU A 10 -24.75 -0.33 -10.56
N GLY A 11 -24.92 0.11 -9.31
CA GLY A 11 -24.22 1.27 -8.78
C GLY A 11 -22.73 0.98 -8.72
N GLU A 12 -21.93 1.77 -9.42
CA GLU A 12 -20.47 1.73 -9.34
C GLU A 12 -20.05 1.93 -7.87
N VAL A 13 -19.35 0.94 -7.29
CA VAL A 13 -18.86 1.03 -5.91
C VAL A 13 -17.83 2.14 -5.85
N SER A 14 -17.94 3.04 -4.87
CA SER A 14 -17.04 4.20 -4.77
C SER A 14 -15.64 3.80 -4.32
N ASP A 15 -14.61 4.58 -4.71
CA ASP A 15 -13.22 4.38 -4.26
C ASP A 15 -13.11 4.31 -2.73
N LYS A 16 -13.89 5.13 -2.02
CA LYS A 16 -13.92 5.13 -0.55
C LYS A 16 -14.42 3.81 0.02
N GLU A 17 -15.45 3.23 -0.59
CA GLU A 17 -15.99 1.93 -0.18
C GLU A 17 -15.01 0.80 -0.51
N LEU A 18 -14.36 0.86 -1.68
CA LEU A 18 -13.35 -0.12 -2.07
C LEU A 18 -12.13 -0.09 -1.15
N LYS A 19 -11.59 1.09 -0.82
CA LYS A 19 -10.49 1.21 0.17
C LYS A 19 -10.90 0.62 1.52
N LYS A 20 -12.13 0.87 1.96
CA LYS A 20 -12.64 0.29 3.20
C LYS A 20 -12.71 -1.24 3.13
N VAL A 21 -13.21 -1.81 2.04
CA VAL A 21 -13.24 -3.26 1.82
C VAL A 21 -11.83 -3.85 1.87
N ILE A 22 -10.88 -3.22 1.18
CA ILE A 22 -9.47 -3.64 1.21
C ILE A 22 -8.94 -3.64 2.64
N ALA A 23 -9.09 -2.53 3.36
CA ALA A 23 -8.61 -2.42 4.73
C ALA A 23 -9.28 -3.42 5.68
N ASP A 24 -10.59 -3.62 5.58
CA ASP A 24 -11.32 -4.58 6.43
C ASP A 24 -10.84 -6.03 6.18
N PHE A 25 -10.51 -6.39 4.95
CA PHE A 25 -9.99 -7.72 4.62
C PHE A 25 -8.54 -7.91 5.10
N LEU A 26 -7.70 -6.87 4.98
CA LEU A 26 -6.34 -6.90 5.53
C LEU A 26 -6.35 -7.04 7.06
N GLU A 27 -7.25 -6.32 7.75
CA GLU A 27 -7.46 -6.47 9.19
C GLU A 27 -7.83 -7.91 9.59
N MET A 28 -8.61 -8.60 8.76
CA MET A 28 -8.99 -10.01 8.96
C MET A 28 -7.91 -11.02 8.54
N GLY A 29 -6.77 -10.55 8.01
CA GLY A 29 -5.70 -11.40 7.49
C GLY A 29 -6.01 -12.05 6.14
N HIS A 30 -7.01 -11.57 5.40
CA HIS A 30 -7.41 -12.09 4.08
C HIS A 30 -6.56 -11.49 2.94
N VAL A 31 -5.24 -11.56 3.08
CA VAL A 31 -4.28 -10.97 2.13
C VAL A 31 -4.42 -11.58 0.73
N GLU A 32 -4.67 -12.88 0.61
CA GLU A 32 -4.85 -13.59 -0.67
C GLU A 32 -5.98 -12.98 -1.52
N ASN A 33 -7.08 -12.55 -0.87
CA ASN A 33 -8.20 -11.92 -1.57
C ASN A 33 -7.81 -10.54 -2.12
N ILE A 34 -7.03 -9.78 -1.35
CA ILE A 34 -6.55 -8.46 -1.76
C ILE A 34 -5.48 -8.57 -2.84
N PHE A 35 -4.63 -9.58 -2.77
CA PHE A 35 -3.71 -9.93 -3.84
C PHE A 35 -4.44 -10.17 -5.17
N GLU A 36 -5.53 -10.96 -5.16
CA GLU A 36 -6.34 -11.17 -6.37
C GLU A 36 -7.01 -9.87 -6.86
N MET A 37 -7.40 -8.96 -5.96
CA MET A 37 -7.90 -7.64 -6.35
C MET A 37 -6.81 -6.81 -7.05
N PHE A 38 -5.61 -6.74 -6.49
CA PHE A 38 -4.48 -5.96 -7.05
C PHE A 38 -4.01 -6.48 -8.42
N LYS A 39 -4.17 -7.78 -8.68
CA LYS A 39 -3.92 -8.36 -10.02
C LYS A 39 -4.92 -7.92 -11.08
N GLN A 40 -6.14 -7.56 -10.67
CA GLN A 40 -7.22 -7.22 -11.59
C GLN A 40 -7.26 -5.72 -11.91
N ASP A 41 -6.92 -4.87 -10.94
CA ASP A 41 -7.03 -3.41 -11.09
C ASP A 41 -5.83 -2.69 -10.46
N THR A 42 -5.02 -2.09 -11.33
CA THR A 42 -3.80 -1.39 -10.93
C THR A 42 -4.07 -0.05 -10.23
N ARG A 43 -5.30 0.46 -10.25
CA ARG A 43 -5.66 1.70 -9.53
C ARG A 43 -5.48 1.57 -8.02
N TYR A 44 -5.49 0.34 -7.49
CA TYR A 44 -5.31 0.10 -6.05
C TYR A 44 -3.90 0.45 -5.55
N TYR A 45 -2.89 0.44 -6.42
CA TYR A 45 -1.53 0.86 -6.07
C TYR A 45 -1.48 2.35 -5.68
N ASP A 46 -2.35 3.19 -6.25
CA ASP A 46 -2.44 4.62 -5.92
C ASP A 46 -2.93 4.86 -4.48
N TRP A 47 -3.58 3.87 -3.86
CA TRP A 47 -4.17 3.98 -2.52
C TRP A 47 -3.28 3.44 -1.40
N VAL A 48 -2.13 2.84 -1.73
CA VAL A 48 -1.31 2.12 -0.75
C VAL A 48 -0.80 3.04 0.36
N GLY A 49 -0.41 4.28 0.03
CA GLY A 49 -0.01 5.26 1.03
C GLY A 49 -1.15 5.60 2.02
N GLU A 50 -2.37 5.75 1.51
CA GLU A 50 -3.56 6.00 2.35
C GLU A 50 -3.94 4.77 3.19
N LEU A 51 -3.78 3.56 2.67
CA LEU A 51 -4.02 2.32 3.40
C LEU A 51 -2.99 2.10 4.53
N LEU A 52 -1.76 2.57 4.35
CA LEU A 52 -0.74 2.59 5.41
C LEU A 52 -1.00 3.67 6.47
N ASP A 53 -1.79 4.68 6.18
CA ASP A 53 -2.25 5.66 7.19
C ASP A 53 -3.42 5.15 8.05
N ASP A 54 -3.87 3.90 7.85
CA ASP A 54 -4.93 3.30 8.66
C ASP A 54 -4.47 3.12 10.12
N GLU A 55 -5.34 3.50 11.07
CA GLU A 55 -5.03 3.43 12.50
C GLU A 55 -4.80 1.99 12.99
N ARG A 56 -5.39 1.01 12.30
CA ARG A 56 -5.34 -0.39 12.68
C ARG A 56 -4.02 -1.01 12.25
N PHE A 57 -3.26 -1.49 13.22
CA PHE A 57 -1.96 -2.12 12.97
C PHE A 57 -2.05 -3.33 12.02
N ASN A 58 -3.10 -4.16 12.10
CA ASN A 58 -3.18 -5.35 11.24
C ASN A 58 -3.44 -4.99 9.77
N VAL A 59 -4.09 -3.86 9.48
CA VAL A 59 -4.20 -3.34 8.10
C VAL A 59 -2.82 -3.06 7.54
N ARG A 60 -2.00 -2.31 8.28
CA ARG A 60 -0.66 -1.91 7.81
C ARG A 60 0.31 -3.10 7.71
N LEU A 61 0.24 -4.01 8.68
CA LEU A 61 0.95 -5.29 8.60
C LEU A 61 0.49 -6.10 7.37
N GLY A 62 -0.82 -6.13 7.10
CA GLY A 62 -1.40 -6.76 5.93
C GLY A 62 -0.87 -6.18 4.61
N ILE A 63 -0.66 -4.86 4.52
CA ILE A 63 -0.02 -4.22 3.37
C ILE A 63 1.43 -4.73 3.19
N SER A 64 2.20 -4.84 4.28
CA SER A 64 3.58 -5.33 4.20
C SER A 64 3.61 -6.77 3.66
N VAL A 65 2.75 -7.65 4.18
CA VAL A 65 2.62 -9.04 3.71
C VAL A 65 2.14 -9.11 2.26
N LEU A 66 1.16 -8.27 1.89
CA LEU A 66 0.67 -8.18 0.51
C LEU A 66 1.79 -7.82 -0.47
N PHE A 67 2.66 -6.89 -0.11
CA PHE A 67 3.75 -6.46 -0.99
C PHE A 67 4.85 -7.50 -1.16
N GLU A 68 5.13 -8.32 -0.14
CA GLU A 68 6.02 -9.48 -0.30
C GLU A 68 5.45 -10.47 -1.34
N GLU A 69 4.15 -10.76 -1.26
CA GLU A 69 3.48 -11.66 -2.20
C GLU A 69 3.45 -11.05 -3.62
N LEU A 70 3.08 -9.78 -3.75
CA LEU A 70 3.06 -9.07 -5.03
C LEU A 70 4.46 -8.96 -5.65
N LYS A 71 5.53 -8.86 -4.87
CA LYS A 71 6.91 -8.85 -5.40
C LYS A 71 7.27 -10.16 -6.13
N VAL A 72 6.72 -11.28 -5.68
CA VAL A 72 6.94 -12.59 -6.31
C VAL A 72 6.16 -12.72 -7.61
N HIS A 73 4.93 -12.20 -7.67
CA HIS A 73 3.98 -12.48 -8.75
C HIS A 73 3.71 -11.31 -9.72
N CYS A 74 3.94 -10.07 -9.29
CA CYS A 74 3.56 -8.81 -9.97
C CYS A 74 4.70 -7.78 -9.92
N ARG A 75 5.95 -8.21 -10.13
CA ARG A 75 7.18 -7.40 -9.93
C ARG A 75 7.18 -6.03 -10.63
N ASP A 76 6.57 -5.93 -11.80
CA ASP A 76 6.55 -4.66 -12.54
C ASP A 76 5.45 -3.72 -12.01
N ASP A 77 4.30 -4.25 -11.60
CA ASP A 77 3.13 -3.47 -11.16
C ASP A 77 3.34 -2.87 -9.76
N ILE A 78 4.09 -3.52 -8.86
CA ILE A 78 4.37 -2.97 -7.52
C ILE A 78 5.07 -1.61 -7.56
N ASN A 79 5.72 -1.26 -8.67
CA ASN A 79 6.34 0.05 -8.88
C ASN A 79 5.31 1.18 -8.94
N LEU A 80 4.05 0.88 -9.27
CA LEU A 80 2.97 1.86 -9.35
C LEU A 80 2.62 2.45 -7.98
N ALA A 81 2.96 1.78 -6.87
CA ALA A 81 2.70 2.29 -5.53
C ALA A 81 3.70 3.37 -5.08
N VAL A 82 4.85 3.50 -5.76
CA VAL A 82 5.94 4.39 -5.32
C VAL A 82 5.49 5.85 -5.12
N PRO A 83 4.72 6.48 -6.04
CA PRO A 83 4.25 7.85 -5.83
C PRO A 83 3.39 8.01 -4.57
N SER A 84 2.43 7.09 -4.36
CA SER A 84 1.53 7.09 -3.19
C SER A 84 2.30 6.90 -1.88
N LEU A 85 3.26 5.97 -1.86
CA LEU A 85 4.14 5.72 -0.72
C LEU A 85 5.05 6.91 -0.41
N CYS A 86 5.64 7.55 -1.42
CA CYS A 86 6.46 8.73 -1.24
C CYS A 86 5.64 9.90 -0.65
N GLU A 87 4.38 10.06 -1.05
CA GLU A 87 3.50 11.07 -0.48
C GLU A 87 3.15 10.78 0.98
N ALA A 88 2.86 9.52 1.32
CA ALA A 88 2.62 9.09 2.69
C ALA A 88 3.85 9.33 3.59
N PHE A 89 5.05 9.00 3.11
CA PHE A 89 6.29 9.25 3.84
C PHE A 89 6.41 10.71 4.32
N GLU A 90 5.97 11.70 3.55
CA GLU A 90 6.08 13.11 3.92
C GLU A 90 4.98 13.59 4.89
N LYS A 91 3.86 12.87 5.01
CA LYS A 91 2.64 13.32 5.70
C LYS A 91 2.28 12.52 6.95
N SER A 92 2.73 11.27 7.01
CA SER A 92 2.34 10.31 8.03
C SER A 92 3.08 10.50 9.37
N GLN A 93 2.53 9.89 10.41
CA GLN A 93 3.16 9.82 11.73
C GLN A 93 4.44 8.97 11.69
N PRO A 94 5.41 9.19 12.59
CA PRO A 94 6.71 8.50 12.55
C PRO A 94 6.62 6.97 12.46
N HIS A 95 5.69 6.34 13.18
CA HIS A 95 5.52 4.89 13.13
C HIS A 95 5.06 4.39 11.75
N VAL A 96 4.15 5.12 11.08
CA VAL A 96 3.71 4.82 9.71
C VAL A 96 4.82 5.09 8.70
N ARG A 97 5.60 6.16 8.87
CA ARG A 97 6.74 6.46 7.97
C ARG A 97 7.75 5.31 7.93
N GLY A 98 8.04 4.69 9.08
CA GLY A 98 8.87 3.49 9.14
C GLY A 98 8.29 2.34 8.32
N GLU A 99 6.99 2.06 8.46
CA GLU A 99 6.31 1.02 7.68
C GLU A 99 6.28 1.33 6.18
N VAL A 100 6.11 2.60 5.79
CA VAL A 100 6.23 3.07 4.39
C VAL A 100 7.62 2.79 3.84
N ILE A 101 8.68 3.06 4.61
CA ILE A 101 10.07 2.75 4.21
C ILE A 101 10.25 1.25 4.00
N SER A 102 9.71 0.40 4.88
CA SER A 102 9.77 -1.05 4.71
C SER A 102 9.14 -1.49 3.39
N VAL A 103 7.93 -1.00 3.06
CA VAL A 103 7.25 -1.33 1.79
C VAL A 103 8.03 -0.83 0.57
N LEU A 104 8.60 0.38 0.63
CA LEU A 104 9.49 0.89 -0.42
C LEU A 104 10.74 0.01 -0.60
N GLY A 105 11.28 -0.54 0.49
CA GLY A 105 12.37 -1.53 0.47
C GLY A 105 11.99 -2.83 -0.25
N ILE A 106 10.77 -3.33 -0.01
CA ILE A 106 10.23 -4.50 -0.73
C ILE A 106 10.19 -4.21 -2.24
N ILE A 107 9.72 -3.02 -2.65
CA ILE A 107 9.66 -2.62 -4.07
C ILE A 107 11.07 -2.53 -4.67
N GLY A 108 12.00 -1.84 -4.01
CA GLY A 108 13.43 -1.85 -4.34
C GLY A 108 13.82 -1.26 -5.69
N ASN A 109 12.92 -0.59 -6.40
CA ASN A 109 13.27 0.11 -7.63
C ASN A 109 14.06 1.40 -7.33
N PRO A 110 14.73 2.01 -8.34
CA PRO A 110 15.55 3.20 -8.09
C PRO A 110 14.83 4.38 -7.42
N ASP A 111 13.56 4.62 -7.76
CA ASP A 111 12.76 5.70 -7.19
C ASP A 111 12.36 5.40 -5.74
N ALA A 112 12.03 4.15 -5.43
CA ALA A 112 11.74 3.68 -4.09
C ALA A 112 12.98 3.80 -3.19
N ILE A 113 14.15 3.38 -3.68
CA ILE A 113 15.43 3.50 -2.98
C ILE A 113 15.76 4.98 -2.71
N LEU A 114 15.47 5.88 -3.65
CA LEU A 114 15.68 7.31 -3.42
C LEU A 114 14.82 7.83 -2.26
N CYS A 115 13.58 7.36 -2.14
CA CYS A 115 12.71 7.70 -1.02
C CYS A 115 13.19 7.07 0.30
N VAL A 116 13.61 5.80 0.29
CA VAL A 116 14.20 5.14 1.48
C VAL A 116 15.39 5.93 2.01
N LYS A 117 16.27 6.44 1.12
CA LYS A 117 17.42 7.26 1.52
C LYS A 117 17.04 8.55 2.23
N LYS A 118 15.87 9.15 1.93
CA LYS A 118 15.38 10.31 2.68
C LYS A 118 15.13 9.98 4.15
N GLY A 119 14.75 8.73 4.45
CA GLY A 119 14.54 8.25 5.81
C GLY A 119 15.77 8.32 6.71
N LEU A 120 16.98 8.35 6.14
CA LEU A 120 18.23 8.51 6.91
C LEU A 120 18.33 9.88 7.59
N ASP A 121 17.63 10.88 7.07
CA ASP A 121 17.60 12.26 7.56
C ASP A 121 16.26 12.60 8.25
N ASP A 122 15.42 11.59 8.54
CA ASP A 122 14.13 11.78 9.21
C ASP A 122 14.28 12.32 10.64
N ASP A 123 13.28 13.04 11.15
CA ASP A 123 13.32 13.61 12.51
C ASP A 123 13.15 12.55 13.61
N SER A 124 12.61 11.37 13.27
CA SER A 124 12.46 10.23 14.17
C SER A 124 13.67 9.29 14.07
N PRO A 125 14.39 9.04 15.18
CA PRO A 125 15.48 8.06 15.21
C PRO A 125 15.05 6.64 14.80
N GLN A 126 13.78 6.27 15.05
CA GLN A 126 13.23 4.98 14.66
C GLN A 126 13.10 4.87 13.14
N VAL A 127 12.63 5.92 12.47
CA VAL A 127 12.55 5.94 11.00
C VAL A 127 13.94 5.88 10.38
N GLN A 128 14.92 6.59 10.97
CA GLN A 128 16.32 6.49 10.53
C GLN A 128 16.89 5.08 10.68
N GLU A 129 16.54 4.35 11.74
CA GLU A 129 16.95 2.96 11.95
C GLU A 129 16.37 2.05 10.87
N VAL A 130 15.06 2.12 10.64
CA VAL A 130 14.41 1.34 9.57
C VAL A 130 15.02 1.65 8.20
N ALA A 131 15.30 2.92 7.90
CA ALA A 131 15.95 3.31 6.65
C ALA A 131 17.35 2.69 6.48
N ARG A 132 18.13 2.62 7.56
CA ARG A 132 19.46 1.98 7.53
C ARG A 132 19.34 0.48 7.30
N ASP A 133 18.45 -0.19 8.05
CA ASP A 133 18.26 -1.63 7.96
C ASP A 133 17.81 -2.04 6.55
N VAL A 134 16.82 -1.34 5.99
CA VAL A 134 16.34 -1.59 4.62
C VAL A 134 17.46 -1.37 3.60
N LEU A 135 18.29 -0.34 3.75
CA LEU A 135 19.40 -0.10 2.82
C LEU A 135 20.52 -1.15 2.97
N GLU A 136 20.74 -1.68 4.17
CA GLU A 136 21.70 -2.76 4.40
C GLU A 136 21.26 -4.06 3.73
N GLU A 137 19.97 -4.39 3.77
CA GLU A 137 19.41 -5.58 3.11
C GLU A 137 19.46 -5.53 1.57
N LEU A 138 19.59 -4.34 0.98
CA LEU A 138 19.65 -4.13 -0.46
C LEU A 138 21.07 -4.21 -1.05
N LEU A 139 22.11 -4.31 -0.22
CA LEU A 139 23.54 -4.32 -0.61
C LEU A 139 24.12 -5.75 -0.70
#